data_AF-A0A4R9I053-F1
#
_entry.id   AF-A0A4R9I053-F1
#
_cell.length_a   1.000
_cell.length_b   1.000
_cell.length_c   1.000
_cell.angle_alpha   90.00
_cell.angle_beta   90.00
_cell.angle_gamma   90.00
#
_symmetry.space_group_name_H-M   'P 1'
#
loop_
_entity.id
_entity.type
_entity.pdbx_description
1 polymer ?
#
loop_
_entity_poly.entity_id
_entity_poly.type
_entity_poly.pdbx_seq_one_letter_code
_entity_poly.pdbx_strand_id
1 'polypeptide(L)'
;MRKALNINMKHNFLNTIEGLSNENLITESLAYMLSHPEFSIYQKLFYSHLFSISEHKDTEEWEFEILTQDYNPEHGIPDLVIQNSNSIIILENKFWADFSQKNQYWRYTQILLEKNDFEKKYLVLLCLKNKLGYFKLKIYEQFKLKGIKISNESELTKYLNNSGIEPIFLIWEDIINLFMSKNLLSESIEQFINTRFINLITIQKEELTLLNSKTIPNLLNIIWNTVDQIKGILNNEKFKIGRTGQSRLFYGYTIYYDWGNLWFGQYIDSWRTYDTPFVIQLRENWISEEHIRKKAPEYLRSIGFIENSDLGFLFPFNIENSSTNLAEDIALKLIETLRILEKVNFENSPSA
;
A
#
# COMPACT_ATOMS: atom_id res chain seq x y z
N MET A 1 -4.84 -30.77 18.77
CA MET A 1 -3.84 -31.69 18.17
C MET A 1 -3.59 -31.25 16.72
N ARG A 2 -2.72 -30.26 16.53
CA ARG A 2 -2.23 -29.80 15.22
C ARG A 2 -0.74 -29.48 15.35
N LYS A 3 -0.07 -29.67 14.22
CA LYS A 3 1.35 -30.01 14.01
C LYS A 3 2.29 -29.01 14.67
N ALA A 4 3.12 -29.51 15.62
CA ALA A 4 4.52 -29.10 15.63
C ALA A 4 5.03 -29.23 14.19
N LEU A 5 5.75 -28.23 13.68
CA LEU A 5 6.46 -28.34 12.40
C LEU A 5 7.49 -29.45 12.53
N ASN A 6 7.03 -30.69 12.38
CA ASN A 6 7.88 -31.83 12.11
C ASN A 6 8.41 -31.53 10.71
N ILE A 7 9.68 -31.10 10.66
CA ILE A 7 10.40 -30.66 9.47
C ILE A 7 10.47 -31.84 8.49
N ASN A 8 9.37 -32.04 7.77
CA ASN A 8 9.37 -32.74 6.50
C ASN A 8 9.72 -31.64 5.49
N MET A 9 10.95 -31.69 4.97
CA MET A 9 11.63 -30.75 4.06
C MET A 9 10.89 -30.51 2.71
N LYS A 10 9.59 -30.26 2.72
CA LYS A 10 8.73 -30.08 1.53
C LYS A 10 7.61 -29.05 1.75
N HIS A 11 7.85 -28.01 2.55
CA HIS A 11 6.94 -26.85 2.55
C HIS A 11 7.36 -25.90 1.43
N ASN A 12 6.57 -25.86 0.35
CA ASN A 12 6.73 -24.86 -0.71
C ASN A 12 6.45 -23.48 -0.11
N PHE A 13 7.45 -22.58 -0.11
CA PHE A 13 7.33 -21.18 0.33
C PHE A 13 6.04 -20.52 -0.15
N LEU A 14 5.68 -20.74 -1.43
CA LEU A 14 4.49 -20.16 -2.04
C LEU A 14 3.18 -20.54 -1.32
N ASN A 15 3.09 -21.76 -0.80
CA ASN A 15 1.91 -22.22 -0.06
C ASN A 15 1.84 -21.57 1.34
N THR A 16 2.99 -21.20 1.92
CA THR A 16 3.07 -20.56 3.24
C THR A 16 2.69 -19.08 3.16
N ILE A 17 2.96 -18.44 2.03
CA ILE A 17 2.69 -17.01 1.82
C ILE A 17 1.38 -16.70 1.08
N GLU A 18 0.71 -17.72 0.53
CA GLU A 18 -0.54 -17.55 -0.21
C GLU A 18 -1.65 -16.94 0.66
N GLY A 19 -2.25 -15.85 0.18
CA GLY A 19 -3.32 -15.13 0.89
C GLY A 19 -2.85 -14.21 2.02
N LEU A 20 -1.55 -14.20 2.36
CA LEU A 20 -1.00 -13.25 3.31
C LEU A 20 -0.77 -11.89 2.68
N SER A 21 -0.87 -10.84 3.50
CA SER A 21 -0.62 -9.47 3.05
C SER A 21 0.19 -8.69 4.09
N ASN A 22 0.95 -7.71 3.60
CA ASN A 22 1.68 -6.73 4.40
C ASN A 22 2.62 -7.33 5.46
N GLU A 23 2.44 -6.99 6.74
CA GLU A 23 3.34 -7.36 7.85
C GLU A 23 3.43 -8.89 8.01
N ASN A 24 2.30 -9.62 7.88
CA ASN A 24 2.27 -11.07 7.99
C ASN A 24 3.09 -11.75 6.89
N LEU A 25 2.97 -11.28 5.65
CA LEU A 25 3.74 -11.81 4.52
C LEU A 25 5.24 -11.64 4.77
N ILE A 26 5.65 -10.49 5.28
CA ILE A 26 7.06 -10.19 5.55
C ILE A 26 7.58 -11.02 6.71
N THR A 27 6.81 -11.17 7.79
CA THR A 27 7.16 -12.02 8.93
C THR A 27 7.36 -13.47 8.49
N GLU A 28 6.44 -14.03 7.70
CA GLU A 28 6.57 -15.39 7.17
C GLU A 28 7.74 -15.55 6.22
N SER A 29 8.03 -14.52 5.41
CA SER A 29 9.19 -14.52 4.53
C SER A 29 10.50 -14.54 5.32
N LEU A 30 10.58 -13.75 6.39
CA LEU A 30 11.72 -13.79 7.32
C LEU A 30 11.83 -15.16 7.99
N ALA A 31 10.72 -15.70 8.50
CA ALA A 31 10.70 -17.02 9.14
C ALA A 31 11.20 -18.13 8.20
N TYR A 32 10.79 -18.09 6.93
CA TYR A 32 11.27 -19.02 5.91
C TYR A 32 12.77 -18.91 5.70
N MET A 33 13.30 -17.68 5.53
CA MET A 33 14.75 -17.44 5.38
C MET A 33 15.55 -17.89 6.59
N LEU A 34 15.00 -17.76 7.80
CA LEU A 34 15.71 -18.16 9.03
C LEU A 34 15.65 -19.67 9.29
N SER A 35 14.68 -20.39 8.72
CA SER A 35 14.44 -21.81 9.02
C SER A 35 15.02 -22.79 7.98
N HIS A 36 15.25 -22.33 6.75
CA HIS A 36 15.65 -23.22 5.65
C HIS A 36 17.18 -23.27 5.49
N PRO A 37 17.80 -24.47 5.42
CA PRO A 37 19.26 -24.62 5.34
C PRO A 37 19.92 -23.88 4.16
N GLU A 38 19.18 -23.76 3.05
CA GLU A 38 19.61 -23.04 1.84
C GLU A 38 19.82 -21.53 2.07
N PHE A 39 19.29 -20.99 3.17
CA PHE A 39 19.44 -19.61 3.61
C PHE A 39 20.26 -19.46 4.90
N SER A 40 21.01 -20.49 5.31
CA SER A 40 21.83 -20.49 6.53
C SER A 40 22.77 -19.29 6.67
N ILE A 41 23.26 -18.70 5.56
CA ILE A 41 24.05 -17.47 5.60
C ILE A 41 23.25 -16.27 6.13
N TYR A 42 21.98 -16.13 5.75
CA TYR A 42 21.09 -15.06 6.22
C TYR A 42 20.70 -15.26 7.66
N GLN A 43 20.47 -16.52 8.06
CA GLN A 43 20.25 -16.87 9.44
C GLN A 43 21.44 -16.43 10.32
N LYS A 44 22.68 -16.76 9.91
CA LYS A 44 23.89 -16.32 10.60
C LYS A 44 24.02 -14.80 10.65
N LEU A 45 23.77 -14.10 9.54
CA LEU A 45 23.81 -12.64 9.48
C LEU A 45 22.75 -11.99 10.39
N PHE A 46 21.54 -12.52 10.40
CA PHE A 46 20.46 -12.05 11.27
C PHE A 46 20.83 -12.22 12.75
N TYR A 47 21.34 -13.39 13.13
CA TYR A 47 21.81 -13.64 14.49
C TYR A 47 23.03 -12.79 14.84
N SER A 48 23.91 -12.45 13.89
CA SER A 48 25.02 -11.52 14.10
C SER A 48 24.61 -10.11 14.47
N HIS A 49 23.40 -9.76 14.08
CA HIS A 49 22.83 -8.47 14.38
C HIS A 49 22.04 -8.48 15.70
N LEU A 50 21.51 -9.65 16.10
CA LEU A 50 20.84 -9.85 17.39
C LEU A 50 21.84 -9.99 18.55
N PHE A 51 22.91 -10.76 18.38
CA PHE A 51 23.82 -11.13 19.46
C PHE A 51 25.12 -10.34 19.41
N SER A 52 25.68 -10.07 20.59
CA SER A 52 26.99 -9.44 20.70
C SER A 52 28.11 -10.36 20.17
N ILE A 53 29.20 -9.80 19.63
CA ILE A 53 30.32 -10.53 18.99
C ILE A 53 30.91 -11.64 19.90
N SER A 54 30.85 -11.47 21.23
CA SER A 54 31.30 -12.48 22.20
C SER A 54 30.41 -13.72 22.27
N GLU A 55 29.10 -13.57 22.06
CA GLU A 55 28.12 -14.67 22.05
C GLU A 55 28.08 -15.41 20.71
N HIS A 56 28.75 -14.83 19.71
CA HIS A 56 28.75 -15.31 18.34
C HIS A 56 29.60 -16.56 18.10
N LYS A 57 30.60 -16.80 18.95
CA LYS A 57 31.49 -17.97 18.84
C LYS A 57 30.80 -19.30 19.11
N ASP A 58 29.64 -19.30 19.77
CA ASP A 58 28.84 -20.50 20.06
C ASP A 58 27.72 -20.75 19.04
N THR A 59 27.60 -19.92 17.98
CA THR A 59 26.46 -19.97 17.04
C THR A 59 26.56 -21.05 15.95
N GLU A 60 27.68 -21.78 15.87
CA GLU A 60 27.86 -22.85 14.89
C GLU A 60 27.02 -24.11 15.18
N GLU A 61 26.41 -24.22 16.37
CA GLU A 61 25.60 -25.39 16.80
C GLU A 61 24.12 -25.07 17.07
N TRP A 62 23.61 -23.90 16.67
CA TRP A 62 22.26 -23.47 17.06
C TRP A 62 21.17 -24.01 16.13
N GLU A 63 20.68 -25.22 16.42
CA GLU A 63 19.40 -25.71 15.90
C GLU A 63 18.24 -24.93 16.56
N PHE A 64 17.80 -23.85 15.93
CA PHE A 64 16.62 -23.12 16.35
C PHE A 64 15.35 -23.68 15.72
N GLU A 65 14.33 -23.87 16.55
CA GLU A 65 12.96 -23.97 16.13
C GLU A 65 12.39 -22.57 15.88
N ILE A 66 11.75 -22.38 14.72
CA ILE A 66 11.13 -21.12 14.31
C ILE A 66 9.64 -21.33 14.17
N LEU A 67 8.88 -20.59 14.96
CA LEU A 67 7.43 -20.65 15.02
C LEU A 67 6.86 -19.28 14.65
N THR A 68 6.06 -19.23 13.59
CA THR A 68 5.25 -18.05 13.29
C THR A 68 3.89 -18.17 13.95
N GLN A 69 3.36 -17.05 14.42
CA GLN A 69 2.04 -16.98 15.02
C GLN A 69 1.80 -18.00 16.15
N ASP A 70 2.79 -18.18 17.05
CA ASP A 70 2.66 -19.13 18.17
C ASP A 70 1.58 -18.65 19.15
N TYR A 71 0.43 -19.30 19.13
CA TYR A 71 -0.75 -18.86 19.86
C TYR A 71 -0.59 -19.09 21.36
N ASN A 72 -0.44 -18.00 22.13
CA ASN A 72 -0.63 -18.00 23.57
C ASN A 72 -2.05 -17.50 23.92
N PRO A 73 -2.94 -18.35 24.44
CA PRO A 73 -4.33 -17.97 24.73
C PRO A 73 -4.47 -16.78 25.69
N GLU A 74 -3.51 -16.60 26.60
CA GLU A 74 -3.57 -15.60 27.66
C GLU A 74 -2.93 -14.27 27.24
N HIS A 75 -1.87 -14.35 26.42
CA HIS A 75 -1.00 -13.20 26.12
C HIS A 75 -1.02 -12.77 24.65
N GLY A 76 -1.71 -13.51 23.78
CA GLY A 76 -1.83 -13.22 22.35
C GLY A 76 -0.83 -14.01 21.51
N ILE A 77 -0.62 -13.54 20.28
CA ILE A 77 0.13 -14.26 19.26
C ILE A 77 1.33 -13.42 18.85
N PRO A 78 2.56 -13.78 19.23
CA PRO A 78 3.75 -13.14 18.70
C PRO A 78 3.88 -13.37 17.20
N ASP A 79 4.43 -12.38 16.48
CA ASP A 79 4.65 -12.50 15.04
C ASP A 79 5.63 -13.64 14.74
N LEU A 80 6.74 -13.70 15.49
CA LEU A 80 7.77 -14.74 15.35
C LEU A 80 8.34 -15.14 16.71
N VAL A 81 8.47 -16.44 16.94
CA VAL A 81 9.17 -17.04 18.08
C VAL A 81 10.33 -17.88 17.54
N ILE A 82 11.53 -17.66 18.06
CA ILE A 82 12.74 -18.40 17.70
C ILE A 82 13.30 -18.97 19.00
N GLN A 83 13.42 -20.30 19.10
CA GLN A 83 13.83 -20.94 20.35
C GLN A 83 14.75 -22.14 20.13
N ASN A 84 15.64 -22.41 21.07
CA ASN A 84 16.42 -23.64 21.14
C ASN A 84 16.40 -24.17 22.60
N SER A 85 17.27 -25.11 22.95
CA SER A 85 17.28 -25.68 24.31
C SER A 85 17.65 -24.69 25.42
N ASN A 86 18.23 -23.52 25.11
CA ASN A 86 18.72 -22.57 26.11
C ASN A 86 18.13 -21.16 25.99
N SER A 87 17.71 -20.78 24.79
CA SER A 87 17.38 -19.41 24.42
C SER A 87 15.99 -19.33 23.79
N ILE A 88 15.26 -18.26 24.10
CA ILE A 88 14.00 -17.90 23.45
C ILE A 88 14.01 -16.43 23.02
N ILE A 89 13.59 -16.19 21.78
CA ILE A 89 13.42 -14.88 21.19
C ILE A 89 11.95 -14.72 20.82
N ILE A 90 11.31 -13.68 21.32
CA ILE A 90 10.02 -13.23 20.81
C ILE A 90 10.26 -11.97 19.99
N LEU A 91 9.91 -12.01 18.71
CA LEU A 91 10.02 -10.89 17.77
C LEU A 91 8.64 -10.39 17.38
N GLU A 92 8.43 -9.09 17.55
CA GLU A 92 7.26 -8.36 17.03
C GLU A 92 7.71 -7.48 15.87
N ASN A 93 7.05 -7.65 14.72
CA ASN A 93 7.33 -6.94 13.48
C ASN A 93 6.31 -5.81 13.28
N LYS A 94 6.79 -4.57 13.14
CA LYS A 94 5.93 -3.39 13.01
C LYS A 94 6.37 -2.47 11.87
N PHE A 95 5.50 -2.33 10.88
CA PHE A 95 5.66 -1.32 9.83
C PHE A 95 4.79 -0.10 10.12
N TRP A 96 3.46 -0.29 10.15
CA TRP A 96 2.49 0.79 10.27
C TRP A 96 1.36 0.51 11.26
N ALA A 97 1.05 -0.76 11.52
CA ALA A 97 0.01 -1.10 12.48
C ALA A 97 0.45 -0.70 13.89
N ASP A 98 -0.47 -0.15 14.70
CA ASP A 98 -0.22 0.07 16.12
C ASP A 98 -0.22 -1.28 16.87
N PHE A 99 0.28 -1.29 18.11
CA PHE A 99 0.26 -2.49 18.93
C PHE A 99 -1.16 -2.94 19.24
N SER A 100 -1.42 -4.23 19.06
CA SER A 100 -2.71 -4.85 19.37
C SER A 100 -3.09 -4.61 20.84
N GLN A 101 -4.33 -4.18 21.06
CA GLN A 101 -4.89 -3.91 22.39
C GLN A 101 -4.07 -2.91 23.25
N LYS A 102 -3.14 -2.16 22.64
CA LYS A 102 -2.24 -1.19 23.30
C LYS A 102 -1.45 -1.78 24.48
N ASN A 103 -1.17 -3.07 24.48
CA ASN A 103 -0.39 -3.74 25.54
C ASN A 103 0.41 -4.96 25.04
N GLN A 104 0.51 -5.14 23.72
CA GLN A 104 1.10 -6.31 23.08
C GLN A 104 2.55 -6.58 23.53
N TYR A 105 3.40 -5.57 23.56
CA TYR A 105 4.80 -5.71 23.97
C TYR A 105 4.92 -6.10 25.46
N TRP A 106 4.04 -5.54 26.31
CA TRP A 106 3.93 -5.95 27.71
C TRP A 106 3.50 -7.41 27.85
N ARG A 107 2.49 -7.85 27.08
CA ARG A 107 2.02 -9.25 27.13
C ARG A 107 3.14 -10.22 26.78
N TYR A 108 3.95 -9.92 25.78
CA TYR A 108 5.09 -10.78 25.43
C TYR A 108 6.21 -10.75 26.46
N THR A 109 6.38 -9.64 27.17
CA THR A 109 7.23 -9.63 28.37
C THR A 109 6.72 -10.65 29.39
N GLN A 110 5.41 -10.74 29.61
CA GLN A 110 4.84 -11.75 30.53
C GLN A 110 5.09 -13.18 30.04
N ILE A 111 4.91 -13.45 28.74
CA ILE A 111 5.24 -14.77 28.15
C ILE A 111 6.68 -15.16 28.49
N LEU A 112 7.65 -14.25 28.29
CA LEU A 112 9.05 -14.54 28.58
C LEU A 112 9.31 -14.75 30.08
N LEU A 113 8.64 -14.01 30.95
CA LEU A 113 8.76 -14.20 32.41
C LEU A 113 8.24 -15.58 32.84
N GLU A 114 7.19 -16.08 32.22
CA GLU A 114 6.62 -17.41 32.52
C GLU A 114 7.49 -18.57 32.02
N LYS A 115 8.34 -18.32 31.02
CA LYS A 115 9.23 -19.31 30.38
C LYS A 115 10.53 -19.52 31.18
N ASN A 116 10.42 -20.10 32.38
CA ASN A 116 11.57 -20.29 33.29
C ASN A 116 12.62 -21.29 32.80
N ASP A 117 12.28 -22.14 31.84
CA ASP A 117 13.18 -23.19 31.33
C ASP A 117 14.28 -22.65 30.39
N PHE A 118 14.20 -21.39 29.99
CA PHE A 118 15.18 -20.74 29.11
C PHE A 118 16.09 -19.81 29.91
N GLU A 119 17.39 -20.02 29.78
CA GLU A 119 18.42 -19.18 30.42
C GLU A 119 18.47 -17.79 29.79
N LYS A 120 18.41 -17.72 28.45
CA LYS A 120 18.48 -16.47 27.70
C LYS A 120 17.14 -16.11 27.09
N LYS A 121 16.67 -14.89 27.32
CA LYS A 121 15.35 -14.42 26.88
C LYS A 121 15.49 -13.09 26.17
N TYR A 122 14.99 -13.00 24.94
CA TYR A 122 15.09 -11.82 24.11
C TYR A 122 13.72 -11.34 23.69
N LEU A 123 13.49 -10.03 23.80
CA LEU A 123 12.29 -9.38 23.30
C LEU A 123 12.67 -8.37 22.22
N VAL A 124 12.34 -8.69 20.98
CA VAL A 124 12.80 -7.98 19.80
C VAL A 124 11.66 -7.18 19.20
N LEU A 125 11.89 -5.88 18.97
CA LEU A 125 11.09 -5.08 18.05
C LEU A 125 11.84 -4.95 16.72
N LEU A 126 11.24 -5.38 15.63
CA LEU A 126 11.73 -5.13 14.27
C LEU A 126 10.80 -4.14 13.58
N CYS A 127 11.30 -2.97 13.17
CA CYS A 127 10.46 -1.94 12.55
C CYS A 127 11.19 -1.10 11.50
N LEU A 128 10.48 -0.17 10.85
CA LEU A 128 11.11 0.82 9.95
C LEU A 128 11.90 1.88 10.73
N LYS A 129 13.03 2.34 10.18
CA LYS A 129 13.92 3.33 10.82
C LYS A 129 13.19 4.59 11.25
N ASN A 130 12.34 5.12 10.38
CA ASN A 130 11.55 6.33 10.62
C ASN A 130 10.42 6.13 11.65
N LYS A 131 10.13 4.90 12.07
CA LYS A 131 9.09 4.55 13.06
C LYS A 131 9.63 4.11 14.40
N LEU A 132 10.92 3.83 14.51
CA LEU A 132 11.51 3.33 15.75
C LEU A 132 11.20 4.23 16.96
N GLY A 133 11.36 5.55 16.82
CA GLY A 133 11.05 6.50 17.89
C GLY A 133 9.57 6.47 18.31
N TYR A 134 8.66 6.34 17.34
CA TYR A 134 7.23 6.24 17.61
C TYR A 134 6.89 4.95 18.38
N PHE A 135 7.40 3.79 17.94
CA PHE A 135 7.11 2.52 18.60
C PHE A 135 7.77 2.41 19.98
N LYS A 136 8.98 2.98 20.17
CA LYS A 136 9.61 3.10 21.50
C LYS A 136 8.73 3.87 22.48
N LEU A 137 8.21 5.03 22.08
CA LEU A 137 7.27 5.79 22.91
C LEU A 137 6.02 4.98 23.26
N LYS A 138 5.45 4.27 22.29
CA LYS A 138 4.32 3.37 22.52
C LYS A 138 4.65 2.27 23.52
N ILE A 139 5.81 1.64 23.41
CA ILE A 139 6.24 0.62 24.38
C ILE A 139 6.29 1.23 25.79
N TYR A 140 6.90 2.40 25.98
CA TYR A 140 6.95 3.06 27.30
C TYR A 140 5.56 3.32 27.87
N GLU A 141 4.60 3.75 27.03
CA GLU A 141 3.19 3.90 27.43
C GLU A 141 2.58 2.59 27.94
N GLN A 142 2.88 1.45 27.31
CA GLN A 142 2.36 0.14 27.73
C GLN A 142 2.79 -0.23 29.15
N PHE A 143 4.07 -0.03 29.48
CA PHE A 143 4.58 -0.29 30.83
C PHE A 143 4.02 0.71 31.85
N LYS A 144 3.86 1.98 31.46
CA LYS A 144 3.23 3.00 32.30
C LYS A 144 1.78 2.65 32.66
N LEU A 145 1.01 2.09 31.73
CA LEU A 145 -0.35 1.59 31.98
C LEU A 145 -0.39 0.45 33.02
N LYS A 146 0.74 -0.22 33.25
CA LYS A 146 0.91 -1.26 34.28
C LYS A 146 1.52 -0.73 35.57
N GLY A 147 1.63 0.59 35.73
CA GLY A 147 2.18 1.23 36.92
C GLY A 147 3.70 1.26 36.96
N ILE A 148 4.39 0.83 35.90
CA ILE A 148 5.84 0.82 35.82
C ILE A 148 6.32 2.13 35.20
N LYS A 149 7.16 2.87 35.93
CA LYS A 149 7.66 4.18 35.48
C LYS A 149 8.82 3.99 34.49
N ILE A 150 8.50 3.94 33.21
CA ILE A 150 9.46 3.93 32.10
C ILE A 150 9.16 5.14 31.20
N SER A 151 10.20 5.92 30.92
CA SER A 151 10.13 7.15 30.12
C SER A 151 11.12 7.18 28.96
N ASN A 152 12.12 6.30 28.98
CA ASN A 152 13.18 6.23 27.99
C ASN A 152 13.72 4.79 27.87
N GLU A 153 14.58 4.60 26.87
CA GLU A 153 15.14 3.30 26.51
C GLU A 153 16.01 2.71 27.62
N SER A 154 16.84 3.54 28.26
CA SER A 154 17.71 3.09 29.36
C SER A 154 16.91 2.51 30.53
N GLU A 155 15.80 3.15 30.88
CA GLU A 155 14.88 2.66 31.92
C GLU A 155 14.19 1.35 31.53
N LEU A 156 13.73 1.24 30.28
CA LEU A 156 13.12 0.02 29.76
C LEU A 156 14.14 -1.14 29.78
N THR A 157 15.32 -0.91 29.22
CA THR A 157 16.41 -1.90 29.17
C THR A 157 16.80 -2.34 30.57
N LYS A 158 16.96 -1.41 31.51
CA LYS A 158 17.26 -1.75 32.90
C LYS A 158 16.16 -2.60 33.54
N TYR A 159 14.90 -2.25 33.34
CA TYR A 159 13.77 -3.01 33.89
C TYR A 159 13.72 -4.44 33.35
N LEU A 160 13.82 -4.59 32.03
CA LEU A 160 13.76 -5.89 31.37
C LEU A 160 14.99 -6.75 31.71
N ASN A 161 16.21 -6.19 31.68
CA ASN A 161 17.43 -6.92 32.03
C ASN A 161 17.41 -7.41 33.49
N ASN A 162 16.90 -6.60 34.42
CA ASN A 162 16.72 -7.03 35.81
C ASN A 162 15.71 -8.18 35.96
N SER A 163 14.84 -8.35 34.97
CA SER A 163 13.87 -9.44 34.89
C SER A 163 14.37 -10.62 34.04
N GLY A 164 15.65 -10.60 33.65
CA GLY A 164 16.27 -11.64 32.83
C GLY A 164 15.86 -11.60 31.36
N ILE A 165 15.36 -10.47 30.85
CA ILE A 165 14.94 -10.30 29.45
C ILE A 165 15.78 -9.20 28.80
N GLU A 166 16.41 -9.51 27.68
CA GLU A 166 17.17 -8.55 26.89
C GLU A 166 16.30 -7.93 25.79
N PRO A 167 16.00 -6.61 25.83
CA PRO A 167 15.29 -5.94 24.76
C PRO A 167 16.23 -5.56 23.62
N ILE A 168 15.82 -5.89 22.38
CA ILE A 168 16.59 -5.57 21.18
C ILE A 168 15.69 -4.78 20.21
N PHE A 169 16.23 -3.70 19.65
CA PHE A 169 15.56 -2.86 18.66
C PHE A 169 16.26 -2.98 17.31
N LEU A 170 15.61 -3.63 16.37
CA LEU A 170 16.11 -3.85 15.01
C LEU A 170 15.36 -2.97 14.01
N ILE A 171 16.06 -2.65 12.93
CA ILE A 171 15.54 -1.84 11.83
C ILE A 171 15.58 -2.64 10.53
N TRP A 172 14.47 -2.66 9.79
CA TRP A 172 14.37 -3.38 8.52
C TRP A 172 15.40 -2.96 7.48
N GLU A 173 15.67 -1.66 7.39
CA GLU A 173 16.69 -1.11 6.49
C GLU A 173 18.09 -1.72 6.78
N ASP A 174 18.42 -2.01 8.04
CA ASP A 174 19.69 -2.65 8.41
C ASP A 174 19.67 -4.14 8.03
N ILE A 175 18.56 -4.85 8.26
CA ILE A 175 18.39 -6.25 7.85
C ILE A 175 18.48 -6.42 6.32
N ILE A 176 17.83 -5.53 5.56
CA ILE A 176 17.88 -5.54 4.10
C ILE A 176 19.31 -5.31 3.60
N ASN A 177 20.02 -4.34 4.19
CA ASN A 177 21.42 -4.09 3.84
C ASN A 177 22.32 -5.31 4.13
N LEU A 178 22.06 -6.04 5.21
CA LEU A 178 22.75 -7.30 5.52
C LEU A 178 22.41 -8.41 4.53
N PHE A 179 21.18 -8.41 4.01
CA PHE A 179 20.69 -9.42 3.07
C PHE A 179 21.04 -9.12 1.61
N MET A 180 21.86 -8.10 1.32
CA MET A 180 22.32 -7.77 -0.05
C MET A 180 23.11 -8.92 -0.68
N SER A 181 22.38 -9.85 -1.28
CA SER A 181 22.89 -10.99 -2.02
C SER A 181 21.95 -11.30 -3.19
N LYS A 182 22.52 -11.88 -4.26
CA LYS A 182 21.85 -12.19 -5.55
C LYS A 182 20.83 -13.35 -5.47
N ASN A 183 20.17 -13.55 -4.34
CA ASN A 183 19.14 -14.58 -4.21
C ASN A 183 17.78 -13.97 -4.55
N LEU A 184 17.04 -14.62 -5.45
CA LEU A 184 15.77 -14.13 -5.99
C LEU A 184 14.72 -13.91 -4.90
N LEU A 185 14.76 -14.68 -3.80
CA LEU A 185 13.83 -14.51 -2.68
C LEU A 185 14.15 -13.25 -1.86
N SER A 186 15.42 -13.01 -1.52
CA SER A 186 15.82 -11.82 -0.78
C SER A 186 15.59 -10.55 -1.60
N GLU A 187 15.92 -10.58 -2.90
CA GLU A 187 15.61 -9.48 -3.84
C GLU A 187 14.10 -9.21 -3.92
N SER A 188 13.27 -10.26 -3.93
CA SER A 188 11.80 -10.11 -3.97
C SER A 188 11.24 -9.52 -2.66
N ILE A 189 11.75 -9.95 -1.50
CA ILE A 189 11.35 -9.41 -0.19
C ILE A 189 11.80 -7.94 -0.07
N GLU A 190 13.03 -7.64 -0.46
CA GLU A 190 13.57 -6.28 -0.53
C GLU A 190 12.69 -5.41 -1.42
N GLN A 191 12.45 -5.84 -2.66
CA GLN A 191 11.65 -5.09 -3.61
C GLN A 191 10.23 -4.87 -3.09
N PHE A 192 9.63 -5.87 -2.43
CA PHE A 192 8.32 -5.76 -1.81
C PHE A 192 8.32 -4.70 -0.69
N ILE A 193 9.27 -4.78 0.25
CA ILE A 193 9.37 -3.82 1.36
C ILE A 193 9.63 -2.40 0.85
N ASN A 194 10.62 -2.25 -0.04
CA ASN A 194 10.99 -0.97 -0.62
C ASN A 194 9.82 -0.35 -1.37
N THR A 195 9.16 -1.08 -2.26
CA THR A 195 8.06 -0.55 -3.07
C THR A 195 6.84 -0.22 -2.23
N ARG A 196 6.47 -1.08 -1.27
CA ARG A 196 5.19 -0.97 -0.56
C ARG A 196 5.23 -0.12 0.71
N PHE A 197 6.37 -0.04 1.39
CA PHE A 197 6.45 0.59 2.70
C PHE A 197 7.47 1.73 2.80
N ILE A 198 8.52 1.73 1.99
CA ILE A 198 9.57 2.76 2.06
C ILE A 198 9.34 3.83 0.99
N ASN A 199 9.24 3.43 -0.29
CA ASN A 199 9.16 4.35 -1.43
C ASN A 199 7.77 4.98 -1.60
N LEU A 200 6.68 4.27 -1.31
CA LEU A 200 5.31 4.80 -1.43
C LEU A 200 5.02 6.03 -0.54
N ILE A 201 5.87 6.29 0.46
CA ILE A 201 5.60 7.28 1.53
C ILE A 201 6.69 8.37 1.55
N THR A 202 7.75 8.22 0.75
CA THR A 202 8.82 9.21 0.69
C THR A 202 8.44 10.28 -0.33
N ILE A 203 7.93 11.41 0.18
CA ILE A 203 7.68 12.62 -0.61
C ILE A 203 9.05 13.19 -1.04
N GLN A 204 9.26 13.31 -2.34
CA GLN A 204 10.45 13.95 -2.89
C GLN A 204 10.46 15.45 -2.58
N LYS A 205 11.63 16.08 -2.61
CA LYS A 205 11.77 17.50 -2.22
C LYS A 205 10.93 18.42 -3.13
N GLU A 206 10.85 18.08 -4.40
CA GLU A 206 10.05 18.75 -5.42
C GLU A 206 8.56 18.63 -5.12
N GLU A 207 8.10 17.43 -4.77
CA GLU A 207 6.70 17.16 -4.38
C GLU A 207 6.33 17.89 -3.08
N LEU A 208 7.21 17.91 -2.09
CA LEU A 208 7.01 18.65 -0.84
C LEU A 208 6.91 20.16 -1.09
N THR A 209 7.69 20.67 -2.04
CA THR A 209 7.64 22.08 -2.43
C THR A 209 6.29 22.40 -3.07
N LEU A 210 5.78 21.52 -3.95
CA LEU A 210 4.46 21.68 -4.56
C LEU A 210 3.33 21.60 -3.54
N LEU A 211 3.39 20.64 -2.61
CA LEU A 211 2.40 20.46 -1.54
C LEU A 211 2.31 21.66 -0.60
N ASN A 212 3.44 22.32 -0.32
CA ASN A 212 3.49 23.53 0.52
C ASN A 212 3.25 24.83 -0.27
N SER A 213 3.00 24.75 -1.57
CA SER A 213 2.72 25.90 -2.42
C SER A 213 1.22 26.09 -2.66
N LYS A 214 0.83 27.27 -3.15
CA LYS A 214 -0.54 27.52 -3.65
C LYS A 214 -0.79 26.97 -5.06
N THR A 215 0.23 26.39 -5.70
CA THR A 215 0.18 25.98 -7.11
C THR A 215 -0.88 24.91 -7.35
N ILE A 216 -0.87 23.80 -6.58
CA ILE A 216 -1.86 22.73 -6.73
C ILE A 216 -3.29 23.25 -6.46
N PRO A 217 -3.59 23.93 -5.34
CA PRO A 217 -4.93 24.50 -5.11
C PRO A 217 -5.39 25.44 -6.23
N ASN A 218 -4.50 26.31 -6.75
CA ASN A 218 -4.85 27.24 -7.81
C ASN A 218 -5.16 26.51 -9.13
N LEU A 219 -4.36 25.50 -9.50
CA LEU A 219 -4.60 24.70 -10.70
C LEU A 219 -5.90 23.92 -10.61
N LEU A 220 -6.23 23.33 -9.45
CA LEU A 220 -7.51 22.65 -9.23
C LEU A 220 -8.69 23.61 -9.37
N ASN A 221 -8.59 24.82 -8.80
CA ASN A 221 -9.62 25.86 -8.98
C ASN A 221 -9.80 26.25 -10.45
N ILE A 222 -8.71 26.39 -11.21
CA ILE A 222 -8.78 26.66 -12.66
C ILE A 222 -9.52 25.53 -13.38
N ILE A 223 -9.21 24.28 -13.08
CA ILE A 223 -9.85 23.12 -13.68
C ILE A 223 -11.35 23.08 -13.37
N TRP A 224 -11.74 23.24 -12.10
CA TRP A 224 -13.16 23.21 -11.70
C TRP A 224 -13.95 24.37 -12.31
N ASN A 225 -13.40 25.59 -12.27
CA ASN A 225 -14.02 26.75 -12.92
C ASN A 225 -14.16 26.54 -14.43
N THR A 226 -13.19 25.88 -15.07
CA THR A 226 -13.26 25.56 -16.50
C THR A 226 -14.42 24.59 -16.77
N VAL A 227 -14.58 23.53 -15.98
CA VAL A 227 -15.73 22.61 -16.09
C VAL A 227 -17.05 23.36 -15.97
N ASP A 228 -17.19 24.26 -15.00
CA ASP A 228 -18.41 25.05 -14.78
C ASP A 228 -18.69 26.07 -15.89
N GLN A 229 -17.65 26.72 -16.43
CA GLN A 229 -17.78 27.62 -17.58
C GLN A 229 -18.22 26.86 -18.84
N ILE A 230 -17.61 25.71 -19.12
CA ILE A 230 -18.00 24.83 -20.24
C ILE A 230 -19.47 24.42 -20.07
N LYS A 231 -19.90 24.10 -18.85
CA LYS A 231 -21.31 23.79 -18.56
C LYS A 231 -22.24 24.94 -18.95
N GLY A 232 -21.86 26.17 -18.62
CA GLY A 232 -22.58 27.38 -19.01
C GLY A 232 -22.68 27.53 -20.53
N ILE A 233 -21.57 27.32 -21.24
CA ILE A 233 -21.52 27.37 -22.71
C ILE A 233 -22.44 26.29 -23.32
N LEU A 234 -22.33 25.04 -22.88
CA LEU A 234 -23.17 23.95 -23.39
C LEU A 234 -24.67 24.18 -23.12
N ASN A 235 -25.03 24.73 -21.96
CA ASN A 235 -26.42 25.09 -21.67
C ASN A 235 -26.93 26.18 -22.64
N ASN A 236 -26.10 27.16 -22.99
CA ASN A 236 -26.45 28.19 -23.98
C ASN A 236 -26.61 27.60 -25.39
N GLU A 237 -25.82 26.59 -25.73
CA GLU A 237 -25.95 25.77 -26.95
C GLU A 237 -27.11 24.75 -26.89
N LYS A 238 -27.93 24.80 -25.83
CA LYS A 238 -29.14 23.98 -25.63
C LYS A 238 -28.91 22.48 -25.42
N PHE A 239 -27.70 22.06 -25.04
CA PHE A 239 -27.50 20.69 -24.57
C PHE A 239 -28.24 20.44 -23.25
N LYS A 240 -28.76 19.22 -23.07
CA LYS A 240 -29.42 18.83 -21.82
C LYS A 240 -28.38 18.32 -20.82
N ILE A 241 -28.17 19.05 -19.72
CA ILE A 241 -27.09 18.79 -18.78
C ILE A 241 -27.61 18.50 -17.36
N GLY A 242 -26.96 17.58 -16.67
CA GLY A 242 -27.24 17.21 -15.29
C GLY A 242 -26.64 18.14 -14.25
N ARG A 243 -26.85 17.77 -12.98
CA ARG A 243 -26.18 18.43 -11.86
C ARG A 243 -24.69 18.12 -11.88
N THR A 244 -23.88 19.06 -11.40
CA THR A 244 -22.45 18.83 -11.21
C THR A 244 -22.28 17.94 -9.99
N GLY A 245 -21.64 16.79 -10.17
CA GLY A 245 -21.24 15.88 -9.13
C GLY A 245 -19.79 16.14 -8.72
N GLN A 246 -19.49 15.92 -7.43
CA GLN A 246 -18.16 16.12 -6.89
C GLN A 246 -17.80 14.99 -5.92
N SER A 247 -16.54 14.57 -5.97
CA SER A 247 -15.90 13.71 -4.97
C SER A 247 -14.41 14.02 -4.91
N ARG A 248 -13.67 13.32 -4.03
CA ARG A 248 -12.20 13.37 -4.03
C ARG A 248 -11.59 12.97 -5.38
N LEU A 249 -12.27 12.14 -6.16
CA LEU A 249 -11.75 11.56 -7.40
C LEU A 249 -12.25 12.28 -8.65
N PHE A 250 -13.32 13.07 -8.56
CA PHE A 250 -13.95 13.64 -9.73
C PHE A 250 -14.70 14.95 -9.50
N TYR A 251 -14.81 15.74 -10.56
CA TYR A 251 -15.66 16.94 -10.64
C TYR A 251 -16.21 17.09 -12.06
N GLY A 252 -17.53 16.94 -12.26
CA GLY A 252 -18.11 16.92 -13.60
C GLY A 252 -19.61 16.72 -13.63
N TYR A 253 -20.18 16.56 -14.82
CA TYR A 253 -21.62 16.43 -15.02
C TYR A 253 -21.96 15.50 -16.18
N THR A 254 -23.18 14.99 -16.17
CA THR A 254 -23.73 14.18 -17.25
C THR A 254 -24.37 15.07 -18.33
N ILE A 255 -24.13 14.75 -19.60
CA ILE A 255 -24.81 15.28 -20.77
C ILE A 255 -25.74 14.18 -21.27
N TYR A 256 -27.03 14.51 -21.42
CA TYR A 256 -28.08 13.55 -21.73
C TYR A 256 -28.41 13.56 -23.22
N TYR A 257 -28.39 12.38 -23.83
CA TYR A 257 -28.97 12.10 -25.14
C TYR A 257 -30.08 11.05 -25.03
N ASP A 258 -30.89 10.95 -26.07
CA ASP A 258 -31.93 9.92 -26.16
C ASP A 258 -31.32 8.52 -26.28
N TRP A 259 -30.15 8.41 -26.94
CA TRP A 259 -29.46 7.13 -27.13
C TRP A 259 -28.58 6.72 -25.93
N GLY A 260 -28.19 7.67 -25.07
CA GLY A 260 -27.31 7.38 -23.93
C GLY A 260 -26.81 8.61 -23.19
N ASN A 261 -26.03 8.36 -22.13
CA ASN A 261 -25.49 9.41 -21.26
C ASN A 261 -23.97 9.51 -21.40
N LEU A 262 -23.48 10.73 -21.58
CA LEU A 262 -22.05 11.04 -21.54
C LEU A 262 -21.72 11.74 -20.22
N TRP A 263 -20.55 11.50 -19.67
CA TRP A 263 -20.04 12.28 -18.55
C TRP A 263 -18.87 13.14 -19.01
N PHE A 264 -18.87 14.42 -18.66
CA PHE A 264 -17.76 15.33 -18.92
C PHE A 264 -17.27 15.94 -17.61
N GLY A 265 -15.94 16.00 -17.46
CA GLY A 265 -15.32 16.72 -16.35
C GLY A 265 -13.92 16.21 -16.04
N GLN A 266 -13.52 16.43 -14.78
CA GLN A 266 -12.24 16.02 -14.24
C GLN A 266 -12.32 14.68 -13.51
N TYR A 267 -11.48 13.71 -13.90
CA TYR A 267 -11.35 12.41 -13.25
C TYR A 267 -9.89 12.07 -12.96
N ILE A 268 -9.53 11.82 -11.69
CA ILE A 268 -8.11 11.66 -11.29
C ILE A 268 -7.45 10.47 -11.98
N ASP A 269 -8.13 9.34 -12.11
CA ASP A 269 -7.51 8.15 -12.72
C ASP A 269 -7.27 8.38 -14.22
N SER A 270 -8.23 8.99 -14.92
CA SER A 270 -8.03 9.37 -16.32
C SER A 270 -6.88 10.36 -16.47
N TRP A 271 -6.77 11.35 -15.59
CA TRP A 271 -5.68 12.33 -15.65
C TRP A 271 -4.32 11.67 -15.49
N ARG A 272 -4.17 10.77 -14.52
CA ARG A 272 -2.93 10.03 -14.33
C ARG A 272 -2.55 9.15 -15.52
N THR A 273 -3.53 8.65 -16.28
CA THR A 273 -3.27 7.73 -17.40
C THR A 273 -3.08 8.46 -18.73
N TYR A 274 -3.79 9.57 -18.96
CA TYR A 274 -3.83 10.26 -20.26
C TYR A 274 -3.26 11.68 -20.20
N ASP A 275 -2.62 12.05 -19.09
CA ASP A 275 -1.94 13.34 -18.87
C ASP A 275 -2.83 14.58 -19.08
N THR A 276 -4.15 14.44 -18.96
CA THR A 276 -5.08 15.58 -19.01
C THR A 276 -6.18 15.48 -17.97
N PRO A 277 -6.52 16.60 -17.29
CA PRO A 277 -7.63 16.59 -16.35
C PRO A 277 -8.98 16.42 -17.02
N PHE A 278 -9.19 16.81 -18.28
CA PHE A 278 -10.53 16.85 -18.88
C PHE A 278 -10.80 15.66 -19.79
N VAL A 279 -11.96 15.02 -19.63
CA VAL A 279 -12.33 13.82 -20.40
C VAL A 279 -13.83 13.76 -20.65
N ILE A 280 -14.24 13.20 -21.79
CA ILE A 280 -15.58 12.62 -21.98
C ILE A 280 -15.52 11.14 -21.65
N GLN A 281 -16.46 10.65 -20.86
CA GLN A 281 -16.63 9.23 -20.57
C GLN A 281 -17.98 8.74 -21.06
N LEU A 282 -17.97 7.56 -21.69
CA LEU A 282 -19.14 6.79 -22.05
C LEU A 282 -18.96 5.34 -21.59
N ARG A 283 -19.94 4.79 -20.88
CA ARG A 283 -19.94 3.37 -20.51
C ARG A 283 -20.98 2.63 -21.33
N GLU A 284 -20.72 1.36 -21.63
CA GLU A 284 -21.65 0.52 -22.38
C GLU A 284 -23.03 0.45 -21.73
N ASN A 285 -23.06 0.34 -20.39
CA ASN A 285 -24.31 0.34 -19.63
C ASN A 285 -24.98 1.72 -19.47
N TRP A 286 -24.38 2.79 -20.03
CA TRP A 286 -25.00 4.12 -20.14
C TRP A 286 -25.65 4.36 -21.49
N ILE A 287 -25.46 3.44 -22.43
CA ILE A 287 -26.10 3.43 -23.74
C ILE A 287 -27.40 2.64 -23.61
N SER A 288 -28.48 3.12 -24.23
CA SER A 288 -29.75 2.39 -24.26
C SER A 288 -29.63 1.06 -25.00
N GLU A 289 -30.31 0.01 -24.54
CA GLU A 289 -30.19 -1.36 -25.08
C GLU A 289 -30.45 -1.47 -26.59
N GLU A 290 -31.31 -0.60 -27.13
CA GLU A 290 -31.61 -0.49 -28.56
C GLU A 290 -30.39 -0.10 -29.40
N HIS A 291 -29.47 0.68 -28.83
CA HIS A 291 -28.30 1.24 -29.50
C HIS A 291 -27.00 0.45 -29.24
N ILE A 292 -26.97 -0.44 -28.24
CA ILE A 292 -25.81 -1.29 -27.90
C ILE A 292 -25.43 -2.26 -29.03
N ARG A 293 -26.37 -2.66 -29.90
CA ARG A 293 -26.21 -3.86 -30.76
C ARG A 293 -25.54 -3.67 -32.12
N LYS A 294 -25.17 -2.47 -32.58
CA LYS A 294 -24.56 -2.29 -33.92
C LYS A 294 -23.49 -1.19 -33.94
N LYS A 295 -22.20 -1.58 -33.96
CA LYS A 295 -21.05 -0.74 -34.39
C LYS A 295 -20.57 0.41 -33.47
N ALA A 296 -21.11 0.57 -32.25
CA ALA A 296 -20.70 1.66 -31.37
C ALA A 296 -19.19 1.68 -31.02
N PRO A 297 -18.52 0.55 -30.69
CA PRO A 297 -17.10 0.57 -30.31
C PRO A 297 -16.15 0.98 -31.45
N GLU A 298 -16.33 0.44 -32.66
CA GLU A 298 -15.48 0.76 -33.82
C GLU A 298 -15.63 2.22 -34.24
N TYR A 299 -16.86 2.75 -34.19
CA TYR A 299 -17.12 4.14 -34.51
C TYR A 299 -16.55 5.10 -33.46
N LEU A 300 -16.77 4.83 -32.18
CA LEU A 300 -16.21 5.62 -31.08
C LEU A 300 -14.68 5.72 -31.22
N ARG A 301 -14.00 4.60 -31.54
CA ARG A 301 -12.57 4.62 -31.87
C ARG A 301 -12.25 5.49 -33.08
N SER A 302 -13.06 5.43 -34.15
CA SER A 302 -12.83 6.22 -35.37
C SER A 302 -12.90 7.73 -35.16
N ILE A 303 -13.68 8.18 -34.16
CA ILE A 303 -13.78 9.60 -33.79
C ILE A 303 -12.86 9.99 -32.63
N GLY A 304 -11.99 9.08 -32.18
CA GLY A 304 -10.92 9.36 -31.22
C GLY A 304 -11.16 8.91 -29.78
N PHE A 305 -12.23 8.15 -29.48
CA PHE A 305 -12.37 7.53 -28.15
C PHE A 305 -11.39 6.37 -27.98
N ILE A 306 -10.85 6.26 -26.77
CA ILE A 306 -9.96 5.22 -26.31
C ILE A 306 -10.75 4.28 -25.41
N GLU A 307 -10.58 2.98 -25.59
CA GLU A 307 -11.21 1.98 -24.72
C GLU A 307 -10.37 1.73 -23.47
N ASN A 308 -11.04 1.70 -22.32
CA ASN A 308 -10.46 1.46 -21.02
C ASN A 308 -11.29 0.40 -20.29
N SER A 309 -10.62 -0.63 -19.75
CA SER A 309 -11.29 -1.78 -19.13
C SER A 309 -12.22 -1.41 -17.97
N ASP A 310 -11.86 -0.36 -17.23
CA ASP A 310 -12.54 0.00 -15.98
C ASP A 310 -13.50 1.17 -16.17
N LEU A 311 -13.21 2.02 -17.15
CA LEU A 311 -13.88 3.30 -17.37
C LEU A 311 -14.72 3.34 -18.66
N GLY A 312 -14.69 2.29 -19.49
CA GLY A 312 -15.41 2.26 -20.77
C GLY A 312 -14.67 3.07 -21.84
N PHE A 313 -15.40 3.83 -22.64
CA PHE A 313 -14.83 4.67 -23.69
C PHE A 313 -14.51 6.07 -23.15
N LEU A 314 -13.32 6.57 -23.43
CA LEU A 314 -12.82 7.86 -22.97
C LEU A 314 -12.33 8.71 -24.14
N PHE A 315 -12.66 10.01 -24.12
CA PHE A 315 -12.10 11.00 -25.04
C PHE A 315 -11.33 12.07 -24.24
N PRO A 316 -9.99 11.95 -24.12
CA PRO A 316 -9.18 12.91 -23.37
C PRO A 316 -8.96 14.21 -24.14
N PHE A 317 -9.01 15.36 -23.46
CA PHE A 317 -8.72 16.67 -24.06
C PHE A 317 -7.31 17.15 -23.72
N ASN A 318 -6.34 16.93 -24.60
CA ASN A 318 -4.99 17.43 -24.37
C ASN A 318 -4.94 18.97 -24.40
N ILE A 319 -4.28 19.54 -23.39
CA ILE A 319 -4.06 20.99 -23.26
C ILE A 319 -2.72 21.30 -23.93
N GLU A 320 -2.77 21.64 -25.21
CA GLU A 320 -1.57 21.80 -26.04
C GLU A 320 -0.99 23.22 -26.04
N ASN A 321 -1.83 24.23 -25.80
CA ASN A 321 -1.44 25.63 -25.84
C ASN A 321 -1.78 26.35 -24.53
N SER A 322 -0.93 27.32 -24.17
CA SER A 322 -1.25 28.36 -23.18
C SER A 322 -2.23 29.35 -23.80
N SER A 323 -3.43 28.91 -24.16
CA SER A 323 -4.46 29.83 -24.60
C SER A 323 -4.91 30.71 -23.44
N THR A 324 -5.27 31.95 -23.75
CA THR A 324 -5.82 32.90 -22.77
C THR A 324 -7.18 32.47 -22.23
N ASN A 325 -7.87 31.51 -22.87
CA ASN A 325 -9.18 31.01 -22.45
C ASN A 325 -9.32 29.49 -22.63
N LEU A 326 -8.80 28.74 -21.65
CA LEU A 326 -8.85 27.28 -21.60
C LEU A 326 -10.28 26.73 -21.72
N ALA A 327 -11.27 27.41 -21.15
CA ALA A 327 -12.65 26.93 -21.16
C ALA A 327 -13.29 26.98 -22.55
N GLU A 328 -13.04 28.06 -23.31
CA GLU A 328 -13.54 28.17 -24.67
C GLU A 328 -12.95 27.11 -25.59
N ASP A 329 -11.63 26.87 -25.50
CA ASP A 329 -10.95 25.88 -26.35
C ASP A 329 -11.49 24.46 -26.12
N ILE A 330 -11.67 24.08 -24.85
CA ILE A 330 -12.22 22.78 -24.52
C ILE A 330 -13.70 22.72 -24.90
N ALA A 331 -14.48 23.79 -24.67
CA ALA A 331 -15.88 23.83 -25.05
C ALA A 331 -16.06 23.65 -26.56
N LEU A 332 -15.24 24.29 -27.40
CA LEU A 332 -15.30 24.16 -28.86
C LEU A 332 -15.04 22.71 -29.29
N LYS A 333 -13.96 22.09 -28.81
CA LYS A 333 -13.65 20.68 -29.08
C LYS A 333 -14.76 19.75 -28.58
N LEU A 334 -15.31 20.03 -27.41
CA LEU A 334 -16.39 19.25 -26.81
C LEU A 334 -17.66 19.37 -27.65
N ILE A 335 -18.07 20.57 -28.05
CA ILE A 335 -19.24 20.81 -28.90
C ILE A 335 -19.08 20.10 -30.25
N GLU A 336 -17.91 20.18 -30.87
CA GLU A 336 -17.62 19.48 -32.12
C GLU A 336 -17.79 17.95 -31.94
N THR A 337 -17.19 17.40 -30.89
CA THR A 337 -17.29 15.97 -30.54
C THR A 337 -18.74 15.56 -30.29
N LEU A 338 -19.49 16.36 -29.54
CA LEU A 338 -20.90 16.13 -29.24
C LEU A 338 -21.77 16.20 -30.50
N ARG A 339 -21.54 17.15 -31.40
CA ARG A 339 -22.26 17.26 -32.67
C ARG A 339 -21.94 16.11 -33.63
N ILE A 340 -20.72 15.58 -33.60
CA ILE A 340 -20.36 14.35 -34.33
C ILE A 340 -21.18 13.18 -33.78
N LEU A 341 -21.28 13.06 -32.45
CA LEU A 341 -22.10 12.04 -31.79
C LEU A 341 -23.61 12.21 -32.06
N GLU A 342 -24.14 13.44 -32.13
CA GLU A 342 -25.55 13.74 -32.46
C GLU A 342 -25.94 13.37 -33.88
N LYS A 343 -25.05 13.64 -34.85
CA LYS A 343 -25.28 13.26 -36.26
C LYS A 343 -25.38 11.75 -36.45
N VAL A 344 -24.94 10.99 -35.45
CA VAL A 344 -25.17 9.56 -35.32
C VAL A 344 -26.41 9.34 -34.44
N ASN A 345 -27.56 9.83 -34.89
CA ASN A 345 -28.71 8.95 -34.82
C ASN A 345 -28.30 7.69 -35.60
N PHE A 346 -28.34 6.52 -34.98
CA PHE A 346 -27.95 5.23 -35.56
C PHE A 346 -28.87 4.79 -36.74
N GLU A 347 -29.36 5.74 -37.54
CA GLU A 347 -30.33 5.57 -38.61
C GLU A 347 -29.70 5.35 -39.98
N ASN A 348 -28.38 5.52 -40.16
CA ASN A 348 -27.74 5.28 -41.46
C ASN A 348 -26.38 4.57 -41.35
N SER A 349 -26.40 3.28 -41.04
CA SER A 349 -25.38 2.38 -41.57
C SER A 349 -25.94 1.77 -42.86
N PRO A 350 -25.31 1.96 -44.04
CA PRO A 350 -25.75 1.27 -45.25
C PRO A 350 -25.74 -0.23 -44.97
N SER A 351 -26.87 -0.86 -45.23
CA SER A 351 -27.02 -2.32 -45.27
C SER A 351 -25.95 -2.89 -46.21
N ALA A 352 -25.07 -3.73 -45.67
CA ALA A 352 -24.29 -4.66 -46.46
C ALA A 352 -25.20 -5.78 -46.98
#